data_AF-A0A1M6B068-F1
#
_entry.id   AF-A0A1M6B068-F1
#
_cell.length_a   1.000
_cell.length_b   1.000
_cell.length_c   1.000
_cell.angle_alpha   90.00
_cell.angle_beta   90.00
_cell.angle_gamma   90.00
#
_symmetry.space_group_name_H-M   'P 1'
#
loop_
_entity.id
_entity.type
_entity.pdbx_description
1 polymer ?
#
loop_
_entity_poly.entity_id
_entity_poly.type
_entity_poly.pdbx_seq_one_letter_code
_entity_poly.pdbx_strand_id
1 'polypeptide(L)'
;MDGERDRRARAAGAEIDARLREERRRLLRRRIVFWVWGIFALTLLGVLAGLVLDGIEGALTVGPWALLAGLVVAGINLCFEVYLRGDV
;
A
#
# COMPACT_ATOMS: atom_id res chain seq x y z
N MET A 1 33.48 -18.89 -28.17
CA MET A 1 32.27 -19.49 -27.56
C MET A 1 31.81 -18.75 -26.30
N ASP A 2 32.65 -17.93 -25.65
CA ASP A 2 32.29 -17.29 -24.37
C ASP A 2 31.32 -16.10 -24.49
N GLY A 3 31.42 -15.29 -25.56
CA GLY A 3 30.54 -14.12 -25.75
C GLY A 3 29.06 -14.46 -25.98
N GLU A 4 28.76 -15.70 -26.35
CA GLU A 4 27.39 -16.15 -26.61
C GLU A 4 26.73 -16.74 -25.36
N ARG A 5 27.52 -17.37 -24.48
CA ARG A 5 27.11 -17.70 -23.11
C ARG A 5 26.81 -16.43 -22.29
N ASP A 6 27.63 -15.40 -22.46
CA ASP A 6 27.50 -14.16 -21.70
C ASP A 6 26.26 -13.33 -22.11
N ARG A 7 25.88 -13.35 -23.40
CA ARG A 7 24.61 -12.77 -23.85
C ARG A 7 23.40 -13.53 -23.32
N ARG A 8 23.45 -14.87 -23.29
CA ARG A 8 22.36 -15.69 -22.76
C ARG A 8 22.17 -15.50 -21.25
N ALA A 9 23.26 -15.35 -20.50
CA ALA A 9 23.21 -15.04 -19.07
C ALA A 9 22.56 -13.67 -18.79
N ARG A 10 22.91 -12.64 -19.56
CA ARG A 10 22.28 -11.31 -19.45
C ARG A 10 20.81 -11.30 -19.85
N ALA A 11 20.44 -12.03 -20.90
CA ALA A 11 19.05 -12.18 -21.33
C ALA A 11 18.20 -12.90 -20.25
N ALA A 12 18.74 -13.97 -19.65
CA ALA A 12 18.09 -14.67 -18.55
C ALA A 12 17.95 -13.78 -17.30
N GLY A 13 18.96 -12.98 -16.96
CA GLY A 13 18.89 -12.00 -15.87
C GLY A 13 17.80 -10.95 -16.10
N ALA A 14 17.70 -10.41 -17.32
CA ALA A 14 16.66 -9.44 -17.68
C ALA A 14 15.24 -10.03 -17.61
N GLU A 15 15.09 -11.30 -17.95
CA GLU A 15 13.80 -12.01 -17.87
C GLU A 15 13.39 -12.28 -16.41
N ILE A 16 14.35 -12.62 -15.55
CA ILE A 16 14.14 -12.79 -14.10
C ILE A 16 13.74 -11.45 -13.46
N ASP A 17 14.42 -10.36 -13.82
CA ASP A 17 14.08 -9.01 -13.34
C ASP A 17 12.72 -8.52 -13.85
N ALA A 18 12.30 -8.91 -15.06
CA ALA A 18 10.97 -8.61 -15.58
C ALA A 18 9.89 -9.33 -14.75
N ARG A 19 10.06 -10.63 -14.50
CA ARG A 19 9.13 -11.43 -13.69
C ARG A 19 9.04 -10.92 -12.25
N LEU A 20 10.17 -10.60 -11.62
CA LEU A 20 10.22 -10.02 -10.28
C LEU A 20 9.51 -8.66 -10.21
N ARG A 21 9.65 -7.82 -11.24
CA ARG A 21 8.94 -6.52 -11.32
C ARG A 21 7.43 -6.70 -11.45
N GLU A 22 6.97 -7.68 -12.24
CA GLU A 22 5.55 -7.97 -12.37
C GLU A 22 4.94 -8.53 -11.08
N GLU A 23 5.62 -9.44 -10.40
CA GLU A 23 5.19 -9.96 -9.10
C GLU A 23 5.15 -8.86 -8.03
N ARG A 24 6.19 -8.02 -7.95
CA ARG A 24 6.21 -6.86 -7.04
C ARG A 24 5.01 -5.94 -7.30
N ARG A 25 4.66 -5.66 -8.55
CA ARG A 25 3.49 -4.82 -8.90
C ARG A 25 2.17 -5.45 -8.48
N ARG A 26 2.00 -6.77 -8.64
CA ARG A 26 0.78 -7.47 -8.21
C ARG A 26 0.61 -7.46 -6.70
N LEU A 27 1.69 -7.69 -5.95
CA LEU A 27 1.69 -7.62 -4.50
C LEU A 27 1.41 -6.19 -4.01
N LEU A 28 2.05 -5.18 -4.60
CA LEU A 28 1.77 -3.76 -4.31
C LEU A 28 0.31 -3.41 -4.55
N ARG A 29 -0.29 -3.81 -5.68
CA ARG A 29 -1.71 -3.57 -5.97
C ARG A 29 -2.63 -4.17 -4.91
N ARG A 30 -2.45 -5.45 -4.56
CA ARG A 30 -3.28 -6.10 -3.52
C ARG A 30 -3.16 -5.38 -2.18
N ARG A 31 -1.95 -4.94 -1.83
CA ARG A 31 -1.68 -4.24 -0.58
C ARG A 31 -2.30 -2.85 -0.56
N ILE A 32 -2.17 -2.08 -1.64
CA ILE A 32 -2.84 -0.78 -1.79
C ILE A 32 -4.35 -0.95 -1.66
N VAL A 33 -4.94 -1.96 -2.32
CA VAL A 33 -6.37 -2.25 -2.20
C VAL A 33 -6.76 -2.55 -0.74
N PHE A 34 -5.98 -3.37 -0.03
CA PHE A 34 -6.20 -3.66 1.39
C PHE A 34 -6.14 -2.39 2.24
N TRP A 35 -5.16 -1.51 2.02
CA TRP A 35 -5.03 -0.23 2.72
C TRP A 35 -6.23 0.68 2.46
N VAL A 36 -6.65 0.81 1.20
CA VAL A 36 -7.83 1.61 0.83
C VAL A 36 -9.08 1.10 1.56
N TRP A 37 -9.31 -0.22 1.55
CA TRP A 37 -10.43 -0.82 2.29
C TRP A 37 -10.33 -0.58 3.80
N GLY A 38 -9.14 -0.69 4.38
CA GLY A 38 -8.90 -0.38 5.79
C GLY A 38 -9.21 1.07 6.16
N ILE A 39 -8.80 2.03 5.33
CA ILE A 39 -9.11 3.45 5.52
C ILE A 39 -10.61 3.69 5.47
N PHE A 40 -11.30 3.12 4.48
CA PHE A 40 -12.76 3.22 4.37
C PHE A 40 -13.46 2.64 5.60
N ALA A 41 -13.03 1.46 6.07
CA ALA A 41 -13.59 0.83 7.27
C ALA A 41 -13.39 1.69 8.52
N LEU A 42 -12.19 2.22 8.74
CA LEU A 42 -11.88 3.11 9.86
C LEU A 42 -12.68 4.41 9.80
N THR A 43 -12.79 5.00 8.61
CA THR A 43 -13.57 6.22 8.40
C THR A 43 -15.04 5.99 8.72
N LEU A 44 -15.61 4.87 8.24
CA LEU A 44 -17.00 4.51 8.53
C LEU A 44 -17.23 4.31 10.03
N LEU A 45 -16.30 3.63 10.71
CA LEU A 45 -16.36 3.46 12.17
C LEU A 45 -16.30 4.81 12.90
N GLY A 46 -15.44 5.72 12.45
CA GLY A 46 -15.36 7.08 13.01
C GLY A 46 -16.66 7.87 12.81
N VAL A 47 -17.25 7.81 11.61
CA VAL A 47 -18.54 8.44 11.31
C VAL A 47 -19.65 7.87 12.18
N LEU A 48 -19.74 6.54 12.31
CA LEU A 48 -20.74 5.88 13.15
C LEU A 48 -20.56 6.22 14.63
N ALA A 49 -19.32 6.22 15.13
CA ALA A 49 -19.02 6.60 16.50
C ALA A 49 -19.43 8.05 16.77
N GLY A 50 -19.11 8.96 15.85
CA GLY A 50 -19.56 10.35 15.91
C GLY A 50 -21.08 10.48 15.90
N LEU A 51 -21.77 9.72 15.03
CA LEU A 51 -23.23 9.70 14.94
C LEU A 51 -23.89 9.25 16.25
N VAL A 52 -23.33 8.24 16.91
CA VAL A 52 -23.87 7.70 18.16
C VAL A 52 -23.65 8.66 19.33
N LEU A 53 -22.52 9.36 19.36
CA LEU A 53 -22.16 10.21 20.50
C LEU A 53 -22.76 11.61 20.44
N ASP A 54 -22.79 12.22 19.25
CA ASP A 54 -23.14 13.64 19.08
C ASP A 54 -23.93 13.90 17.79
N GLY A 55 -24.61 12.86 17.29
CA GLY A 55 -25.45 12.95 16.10
C GLY A 55 -24.66 13.35 14.85
N ILE A 56 -25.31 14.11 13.96
CA ILE A 56 -24.73 14.48 12.67
C ILE A 56 -23.46 15.33 12.85
N GLU A 57 -23.40 16.16 13.89
CA GLU A 57 -22.26 17.04 14.16
C GLU A 57 -21.02 16.25 14.60
N GLY A 58 -21.21 15.24 15.46
CA GLY A 58 -20.18 14.25 15.78
C GLY A 58 -19.70 13.46 14.56
N ALA A 59 -20.61 13.05 13.69
CA ALA A 59 -20.26 12.31 12.48
C ALA A 59 -19.39 13.14 11.51
N LEU A 60 -19.73 14.42 11.33
CA LEU A 60 -19.01 15.35 10.46
C LEU A 60 -17.66 15.79 11.02
N THR A 61 -17.48 15.77 12.34
CA THR A 61 -16.20 16.08 12.97
C THR A 61 -15.29 14.85 13.01
N VAL A 62 -15.77 13.70 13.50
CA VAL A 62 -14.95 12.51 13.71
C VAL A 62 -14.61 11.78 12.40
N GLY A 63 -15.51 11.78 11.42
CA GLY A 63 -15.29 11.11 10.14
C GLY A 63 -14.03 11.56 9.39
N PRO A 64 -13.83 12.87 9.16
CA PRO A 64 -12.63 13.40 8.54
C PRO A 64 -11.34 13.08 9.32
N TRP A 65 -11.39 13.12 10.66
CA TRP A 65 -10.24 12.75 11.50
C TRP A 65 -9.89 11.27 11.37
N ALA A 66 -10.89 10.39 11.31
CA ALA A 66 -10.68 8.97 11.10
C ALA A 66 -10.09 8.67 9.72
N LEU A 67 -10.51 9.41 8.68
CA LEU A 67 -9.93 9.31 7.34
C LEU A 67 -8.45 9.75 7.32
N LEU A 68 -8.15 10.91 7.93
CA LEU A 68 -6.77 11.38 8.08
C LEU A 68 -5.89 10.38 8.84
N ALA A 69 -6.39 9.83 9.95
CA ALA A 69 -5.67 8.81 10.71
C ALA A 69 -5.38 7.57 9.85
N GLY A 70 -6.36 7.10 9.07
CA GLY A 70 -6.18 5.98 8.15
C GLY A 70 -5.10 6.26 7.10
N LEU A 71 -5.10 7.46 6.49
CA LEU A 71 -4.08 7.86 5.51
C LEU A 71 -2.67 7.90 6.13
N VAL A 72 -2.54 8.42 7.35
CA VAL A 72 -1.26 8.47 8.07
C VAL A 72 -0.74 7.06 8.34
N VAL A 73 -1.59 6.15 8.84
CA VAL A 73 -1.19 4.75 9.11
C VAL A 73 -0.77 4.04 7.82
N ALA A 74 -1.49 4.24 6.72
CA ALA A 74 -1.13 3.67 5.42
C ALA A 74 0.21 4.24 4.91
N GLY A 75 0.43 5.54 5.04
CA GLY A 75 1.69 6.20 4.68
C GLY A 75 2.88 5.69 5.49
N ILE A 76 2.72 5.56 6.82
CA ILE A 76 3.76 5.00 7.71
C ILE A 76 4.11 3.57 7.31
N ASN A 77 3.11 2.73 7.05
CA ASN A 77 3.36 1.35 6.63
C ASN A 77 4.04 1.25 5.27
N LEU A 78 3.69 2.13 4.33
CA LEU A 78 4.35 2.20 3.04
C LEU A 78 5.84 2.60 3.20
N CYS A 79 6.13 3.63 4.01
CA CYS A 79 7.50 4.02 4.33
C CYS A 79 8.28 2.88 5.00
N PHE A 80 7.66 2.18 5.96
CA PHE A 80 8.29 1.06 6.65
C PHE A 80 8.58 -0.11 5.70
N GLU A 81 7.69 -0.38 4.75
CA GLU A 81 7.93 -1.37 3.70
C GLU A 81 9.08 -1.01 2.77
N VAL A 82 9.17 0.25 2.34
CA VAL A 82 10.28 0.72 1.50
C VAL A 82 11.60 0.60 2.27
N TYR A 83 11.61 1.02 3.54
CA TYR A 83 12.76 0.88 4.42
C TYR A 83 13.20 -0.58 4.60
N LEU A 84 12.27 -1.48 4.92
CA LEU A 84 12.56 -2.92 5.09
C LEU A 84 13.01 -3.61 3.81
N ARG A 85 12.58 -3.13 2.64
CA ARG A 85 12.99 -3.69 1.34
C ARG A 85 14.37 -3.22 0.88
N GLY A 86 14.99 -2.28 1.59
CA GLY A 86 16.32 -1.77 1.25
C GLY A 86 16.35 -1.01 -0.07
N ASP A 87 15.21 -0.45 -0.51
CA ASP A 87 15.13 0.40 -1.72
C ASP A 87 15.62 1.85 -1.43
N VAL A 88 16.48 2.05 -0.41
CA VAL A 88 17.08 3.35 -0.01
C VAL A 88 18.60 3.22 0.11
#